data_AF-A0A4Y8CBE7-F1
#
_entry.id   AF-A0A4Y8CBE7-F1
#
_cell.length_a   1.000
_cell.length_b   1.000
_cell.length_c   1.000
_cell.angle_alpha   90.00
_cell.angle_beta   90.00
_cell.angle_gamma   90.00
#
_symmetry.space_group_name_H-M   'P 1'
#
loop_
_entity.id
_entity.type
_entity.pdbx_description
1 polymer ?
#
loop_
_entity_poly.entity_id
_entity_poly.type
_entity_poly.pdbx_seq_one_letter_code
_entity_poly.pdbx_strand_id
1 'polypeptide(L)'
;TCEDRDIFVRIITQDKDLYQLIKDGKTSIYSPISKNDYDEAACLEKYGVKPHQIRDFLALCGDSSDNIPGVKGIGAKGAKTLLDEFGSIEGIYENLTLVRNERSRNLLLEGKENAFLSKKLASLYENLEVQDLIEKATYPDEEPLLKILE
;
A
#
# COMPACT_ATOMS: atom_id res chain seq x y z
N THR A 1 1.98 12.83 16.23
CA THR A 1 0.92 12.19 15.40
C THR A 1 0.13 11.21 16.26
N CYS A 2 -0.89 10.51 15.74
CA CYS A 2 -1.52 9.41 16.49
C CYS A 2 -0.49 8.31 16.86
N GLU A 3 0.56 8.15 16.04
CA GLU A 3 1.61 7.14 16.23
C GLU A 3 2.50 7.41 17.46
N ASP A 4 2.76 8.69 17.75
CA ASP A 4 3.52 9.11 18.93
C ASP A 4 2.70 9.00 20.22
N ARG A 5 1.41 8.67 20.11
CA ARG A 5 0.48 8.45 21.22
C ARG A 5 0.19 6.96 21.30
N ASP A 6 -0.25 6.50 22.46
CA ASP A 6 -0.69 5.11 22.62
C ASP A 6 -2.14 4.93 22.13
N ILE A 7 -2.37 5.31 20.88
CA ILE A 7 -3.68 5.26 20.21
C ILE A 7 -3.61 4.19 19.13
N PHE A 8 -4.54 3.24 19.18
CA PHE A 8 -4.78 2.32 18.08
C PHE A 8 -5.66 2.97 17.02
N VAL A 9 -5.25 2.93 15.76
CA VAL A 9 -5.96 3.53 14.64
C VAL A 9 -6.59 2.43 13.78
N ARG A 10 -7.92 2.48 13.62
CA ARG A 10 -8.64 1.59 12.70
C ARG A 10 -9.21 2.41 11.55
N ILE A 11 -8.73 2.17 10.34
CA ILE A 11 -9.15 2.90 9.14
C ILE A 11 -10.24 2.10 8.42
N ILE A 12 -11.45 2.64 8.33
CA ILE A 12 -12.55 1.98 7.61
C ILE A 12 -12.53 2.38 6.14
N THR A 13 -12.12 1.47 5.26
CA THR A 13 -11.96 1.77 3.83
C THR A 13 -11.98 0.52 2.95
N GLN A 14 -12.32 0.70 1.68
CA GLN A 14 -12.06 -0.30 0.63
C GLN A 14 -10.84 0.05 -0.23
N ASP A 15 -10.33 1.26 -0.05
CA ASP A 15 -9.20 1.78 -0.79
C ASP A 15 -7.95 0.97 -0.44
N LYS A 16 -7.36 0.34 -1.46
CA LYS A 16 -6.20 -0.52 -1.30
C LYS A 16 -4.91 0.28 -1.11
N ASP A 17 -4.87 1.54 -1.53
CA ASP A 17 -3.68 2.37 -1.41
C ASP A 17 -3.38 2.64 0.07
N LEU A 18 -4.44 2.76 0.88
CA LEU A 18 -4.33 2.97 2.32
C LEU A 18 -3.71 1.79 3.06
N TYR A 19 -3.59 0.59 2.46
CA TYR A 19 -2.91 -0.56 3.09
C TYR A 19 -1.44 -0.27 3.39
N GLN A 20 -0.84 0.73 2.73
CA GLN A 20 0.50 1.19 3.08
C GLN A 20 0.62 1.83 4.48
N LEU A 21 -0.51 2.17 5.13
CA LEU A 21 -0.57 2.74 6.48
C LEU A 21 -0.65 1.68 7.58
N ILE A 22 -0.86 0.40 7.24
CA ILE A 22 -0.94 -0.68 8.23
C ILE A 22 0.40 -0.78 8.98
N LYS A 23 0.31 -0.82 10.30
CA LYS A 23 1.43 -0.99 11.23
C LYS A 23 1.00 -1.97 12.31
N ASP A 24 1.72 -3.06 12.48
CA ASP A 24 1.34 -4.10 13.44
C ASP A 24 1.14 -3.54 14.85
N GLY A 25 0.04 -3.93 15.50
CA GLY A 25 -0.37 -3.44 16.82
C GLY A 25 -0.72 -1.94 16.92
N LYS A 26 -0.65 -1.15 15.85
CA LYS A 26 -0.88 0.31 15.87
C LYS A 26 -1.93 0.79 14.89
N THR A 27 -1.95 0.26 13.67
CA THR A 27 -2.88 0.66 12.62
C THR A 27 -3.39 -0.56 11.86
N SER A 28 -4.72 -0.71 11.78
CA SER A 28 -5.38 -1.73 10.94
C SER A 28 -6.35 -1.09 9.95
N ILE A 29 -6.71 -1.86 8.92
CA ILE A 29 -7.76 -1.49 7.98
C ILE A 29 -8.97 -2.39 8.17
N TYR A 30 -10.15 -1.80 8.31
CA TYR A 30 -11.41 -2.52 8.21
C TYR A 30 -12.04 -2.32 6.82
N SER A 31 -12.30 -3.41 6.12
CA SER A 31 -12.98 -3.37 4.83
C SER A 31 -14.48 -3.64 4.98
N PRO A 32 -15.36 -2.66 4.70
CA PRO A 32 -16.81 -2.85 4.87
C PRO A 32 -17.41 -3.86 3.88
N ILE A 33 -16.78 -4.11 2.73
CA ILE A 33 -17.24 -5.14 1.77
C ILE A 33 -16.94 -6.54 2.29
N SER A 34 -15.69 -6.80 2.66
CA SER A 34 -15.28 -8.13 3.13
C SER A 34 -15.65 -8.39 4.59
N LYS A 35 -16.09 -7.34 5.31
CA LYS A 35 -16.38 -7.35 6.74
C LYS A 35 -15.22 -7.91 7.59
N ASN A 36 -14.00 -7.62 7.17
CA ASN A 36 -12.76 -8.13 7.77
C ASN A 36 -11.79 -6.99 8.12
N ASP A 37 -11.03 -7.21 9.19
CA ASP A 37 -9.84 -6.43 9.53
C ASP A 37 -8.60 -6.97 8.81
N TYR A 38 -7.72 -6.06 8.42
CA TYR A 38 -6.44 -6.32 7.79
C TYR A 38 -5.34 -5.70 8.64
N ASP A 39 -4.57 -6.58 9.27
CA ASP A 39 -3.27 -6.29 9.86
C ASP A 39 -2.15 -6.60 8.84
N GLU A 40 -0.89 -6.60 9.28
CA GLU A 40 0.25 -6.88 8.39
C GLU A 40 0.19 -8.30 7.81
N ALA A 41 -0.24 -9.30 8.59
CA ALA A 41 -0.33 -10.68 8.15
C ALA A 41 -1.44 -10.87 7.10
N ALA A 42 -2.62 -10.31 7.34
CA ALA A 42 -3.73 -10.33 6.40
C ALA A 42 -3.44 -9.50 5.14
N CYS A 43 -2.70 -8.39 5.26
CA CYS A 43 -2.19 -7.64 4.10
C CYS A 43 -1.27 -8.50 3.24
N LEU A 44 -0.31 -9.19 3.87
CA LEU A 44 0.60 -10.11 3.19
C LEU A 44 -0.14 -11.25 2.52
N GLU A 45 -1.14 -11.85 3.18
CA GLU A 45 -1.95 -12.91 2.57
C GLU A 45 -2.70 -12.42 1.32
N LYS A 46 -3.33 -11.24 1.42
CA LYS A 46 -4.12 -10.66 0.34
C LYS A 46 -3.28 -10.19 -0.85
N TYR A 47 -2.25 -9.37 -0.58
CA TYR A 47 -1.45 -8.72 -1.62
C TYR A 47 -0.15 -9.45 -1.94
N GLY A 48 0.28 -10.41 -1.11
CA GLY A 48 1.57 -11.10 -1.25
C GLY A 48 2.78 -10.18 -1.09
N VAL A 49 2.60 -9.00 -0.51
CA VAL A 49 3.65 -8.05 -0.15
C VAL A 49 3.32 -7.43 1.19
N LYS A 50 4.32 -6.91 1.90
CA LYS A 50 4.12 -6.23 3.19
C LYS A 50 3.48 -4.85 3.00
N PRO A 51 2.82 -4.28 4.03
CA PRO A 51 2.23 -2.94 3.97
C PRO A 51 3.15 -1.86 3.37
N HIS A 52 4.39 -1.78 3.84
CA HIS A 52 5.36 -0.79 3.35
C HIS A 52 5.72 -0.95 1.86
N GLN A 53 5.48 -2.13 1.27
CA GLN A 53 5.74 -2.42 -0.13
C GLN A 53 4.51 -2.22 -1.03
N ILE A 54 3.32 -1.89 -0.49
CA ILE A 54 2.09 -1.73 -1.28
C ILE A 54 2.27 -0.68 -2.38
N ARG A 55 2.91 0.46 -2.06
CA ARG A 55 3.19 1.52 -3.04
C ARG A 55 4.10 1.04 -4.17
N ASP A 56 5.13 0.25 -3.87
CA ASP A 56 6.04 -0.32 -4.86
C ASP A 56 5.34 -1.41 -5.69
N PHE A 57 4.47 -2.21 -5.06
CA PHE A 57 3.69 -3.25 -5.71
C PHE A 57 2.76 -2.66 -6.78
N LEU A 58 1.97 -1.65 -6.41
CA LEU A 58 1.11 -0.93 -7.35
C LEU A 58 1.90 -0.21 -8.43
N ALA A 59 3.08 0.32 -8.09
CA ALA A 59 3.94 0.99 -9.04
C ALA A 59 4.59 0.04 -10.07
N LEU A 60 4.70 -1.26 -9.76
CA LEU A 60 5.16 -2.27 -10.70
C LEU A 60 4.00 -2.85 -11.52
N CYS A 61 2.91 -3.27 -10.87
CA CYS A 61 1.81 -3.94 -11.56
C CYS A 61 0.76 -3.01 -12.18
N GLY A 62 0.81 -1.73 -11.83
CA GLY A 62 -0.19 -0.74 -12.21
C GLY A 62 -1.48 -0.85 -11.40
N ASP A 63 -2.33 0.13 -11.62
CA ASP A 63 -3.69 0.21 -11.08
C ASP A 63 -4.64 0.77 -12.13
N SER A 64 -5.52 -0.07 -12.65
CA SER A 64 -6.49 0.35 -13.66
C SER A 64 -7.58 1.27 -13.11
N SER A 65 -7.89 1.19 -11.80
CA SER A 65 -8.92 2.03 -11.19
C SER A 65 -8.48 3.49 -11.15
N ASP A 66 -7.20 3.71 -10.84
CA ASP A 66 -6.58 5.04 -10.67
C ASP A 66 -5.70 5.46 -11.84
N ASN A 67 -5.79 4.74 -12.97
CA ASN A 67 -4.97 4.95 -14.17
C ASN A 67 -3.45 4.98 -13.89
N ILE A 68 -2.99 4.23 -12.89
CA ILE A 68 -1.57 4.06 -12.59
C ILE A 68 -1.00 3.08 -13.63
N PRO A 69 -0.05 3.50 -14.47
CA PRO A 69 0.37 2.69 -15.62
C PRO A 69 1.21 1.47 -15.23
N GLY A 70 2.01 1.58 -14.17
CA GLY A 70 2.97 0.57 -13.76
C GLY A 70 4.04 0.28 -14.81
N VAL A 71 4.68 -0.89 -14.73
CA VAL A 71 5.59 -1.38 -15.76
C VAL A 71 4.82 -2.33 -16.67
N LYS A 72 4.59 -1.90 -17.92
CA LYS A 72 3.82 -2.67 -18.90
C LYS A 72 4.39 -4.09 -19.05
N GLY A 73 3.56 -5.10 -18.77
CA GLY A 73 3.94 -6.51 -18.87
C GLY A 73 4.46 -7.13 -17.57
N ILE A 74 4.61 -6.34 -16.49
CA ILE A 74 4.81 -6.84 -15.13
C ILE A 74 3.46 -6.82 -14.44
N GLY A 75 2.90 -8.00 -14.16
CA GLY A 75 1.67 -8.13 -13.37
C GLY A 75 1.96 -8.41 -11.90
N ALA A 76 0.90 -8.56 -11.08
CA ALA A 76 0.99 -8.79 -9.64
C ALA A 76 1.99 -9.89 -9.24
N LYS A 77 2.01 -11.04 -9.93
CA LYS A 77 2.96 -12.12 -9.64
C LYS A 77 4.41 -11.70 -9.85
N GLY A 78 4.69 -10.98 -10.93
CA GLY A 78 6.04 -10.48 -11.23
C GLY A 78 6.46 -9.41 -10.24
N ALA A 79 5.55 -8.50 -9.88
CA ALA A 79 5.79 -7.48 -8.86
C ALA A 79 6.16 -8.10 -7.50
N LYS A 80 5.37 -9.09 -7.03
CA LYS A 80 5.67 -9.83 -5.79
C LYS A 80 7.06 -10.45 -5.81
N THR A 81 7.38 -11.23 -6.85
CA THR A 81 8.70 -11.88 -6.95
C THR A 81 9.85 -10.88 -6.94
N LEU A 82 9.71 -9.75 -7.62
CA LEU A 82 10.74 -8.70 -7.61
C LEU A 82 10.87 -8.04 -6.23
N LEU A 83 9.76 -7.76 -5.55
CA LEU A 83 9.77 -7.13 -4.23
C LEU A 83 10.21 -8.07 -3.11
N ASP A 84 9.95 -9.37 -3.24
CA ASP A 84 10.49 -10.39 -2.34
C ASP A 84 12.02 -10.47 -2.45
N GLU A 85 12.57 -10.32 -3.66
CA GLU A 85 14.01 -10.43 -3.91
C GLU A 85 14.78 -9.13 -3.62
N PHE A 86 14.20 -7.97 -3.95
CA PHE A 86 14.90 -6.68 -3.95
C PHE A 86 14.32 -5.63 -3.00
N GLY A 87 13.20 -5.91 -2.33
CA GLY A 87 12.62 -5.07 -1.29
C GLY A 87 11.80 -3.88 -1.80
N SER A 88 12.32 -3.09 -2.74
CA SER A 88 11.67 -1.87 -3.26
C SER A 88 11.96 -1.63 -4.75
N ILE A 89 11.27 -0.67 -5.37
CA ILE A 89 11.61 -0.21 -6.73
C ILE A 89 13.07 0.24 -6.83
N GLU A 90 13.56 1.03 -5.87
CA GLU A 90 14.96 1.46 -5.84
C GLU A 90 15.90 0.25 -5.79
N GLY A 91 15.63 -0.70 -4.89
CA GLY A 91 16.42 -1.94 -4.78
C GLY A 91 16.45 -2.75 -6.07
N ILE A 92 15.33 -2.82 -6.79
CA ILE A 92 15.25 -3.49 -8.10
C ILE A 92 16.15 -2.78 -9.12
N TYR A 93 16.08 -1.46 -9.22
CA TYR A 93 16.83 -0.70 -10.22
C TYR A 93 18.33 -0.58 -9.90
N GLU A 94 18.71 -0.57 -8.62
CA GLU A 94 20.11 -0.65 -8.18
C GLU A 94 20.74 -2.00 -8.53
N ASN A 95 19.94 -3.08 -8.50
CA ASN A 95 20.39 -4.46 -8.72
C ASN A 95 19.86 -5.06 -10.02
N LEU A 96 19.54 -4.21 -11.01
CA LEU A 96 18.82 -4.63 -12.21
C LEU A 96 19.52 -5.73 -13.00
N THR A 97 20.85 -5.78 -12.95
CA THR A 97 21.66 -6.84 -13.60
C THR A 97 21.46 -8.21 -12.96
N LEU A 98 21.08 -8.27 -11.68
CA LEU A 98 20.82 -9.49 -10.91
C LEU A 98 19.42 -10.06 -11.14
N VAL A 99 18.51 -9.31 -11.76
CA VAL A 99 17.19 -9.81 -12.16
C VAL A 99 17.36 -10.96 -13.15
N ARG A 100 17.08 -12.18 -12.68
CA ARG A 100 17.35 -13.43 -13.43
C ARG A 100 16.51 -13.56 -14.69
N ASN A 101 15.27 -13.09 -14.66
CA ASN A 101 14.38 -13.16 -15.80
C ASN A 101 14.72 -12.03 -16.79
N GLU A 102 15.35 -12.39 -17.91
CA GLU A 102 15.77 -11.44 -18.94
C GLU A 102 14.62 -10.59 -19.49
N ARG A 103 13.44 -11.20 -19.70
CA ARG A 103 12.25 -10.46 -20.15
C ARG A 103 11.83 -9.43 -19.11
N SER A 104 11.72 -9.80 -17.83
CA SER A 104 11.38 -8.86 -16.76
C SER A 104 12.40 -7.73 -16.66
N ARG A 105 13.70 -8.04 -16.80
CA ARG A 105 14.78 -7.05 -16.81
C ARG A 105 14.63 -6.05 -17.96
N ASN A 106 14.32 -6.52 -19.17
CA ASN A 106 14.09 -5.63 -20.33
C ASN A 106 12.85 -4.76 -20.15
N LEU A 107 11.75 -5.33 -19.64
CA LEU A 107 10.53 -4.56 -19.32
C LEU A 107 10.79 -3.50 -18.24
N LEU A 108 11.58 -3.81 -17.21
CA LEU A 108 11.99 -2.86 -16.18
C LEU A 108 12.85 -1.73 -16.77
N LEU A 109 13.80 -2.04 -17.66
CA LEU A 109 14.61 -1.05 -18.36
C LEU A 109 13.75 -0.07 -19.17
N GLU A 110 12.86 -0.60 -20.01
CA GLU A 110 11.97 0.20 -20.86
C GLU A 110 10.93 0.98 -20.03
N GLY A 111 10.44 0.38 -18.93
CA GLY A 111 9.40 0.94 -18.09
C GLY A 111 9.89 1.77 -16.90
N LYS A 112 11.18 2.10 -16.81
CA LYS A 112 11.77 2.76 -15.63
C LYS A 112 11.05 4.05 -15.25
N GLU A 113 10.83 4.95 -16.20
CA GLU A 113 10.15 6.22 -15.95
C GLU A 113 8.73 6.01 -15.42
N ASN A 114 7.99 5.06 -16.00
CA ASN A 114 6.65 4.73 -15.55
C ASN A 114 6.63 4.08 -14.17
N ALA A 115 7.62 3.25 -13.81
CA ALA A 115 7.72 2.66 -12.48
C ALA A 115 7.84 3.75 -11.41
N PHE A 116 8.78 4.69 -11.59
CA PHE A 116 8.99 5.78 -10.63
C PHE A 116 7.84 6.79 -10.61
N LEU A 117 7.24 7.10 -11.78
CA LEU A 117 6.04 7.92 -11.84
C LEU A 117 4.88 7.25 -11.09
N SER A 118 4.66 5.96 -11.34
CA SER A 118 3.60 5.18 -10.69
C SER A 118 3.81 5.09 -9.19
N LYS A 119 5.06 4.96 -8.72
CA LYS A 119 5.41 5.01 -7.29
C LYS A 119 5.03 6.35 -6.67
N LYS A 120 5.33 7.46 -7.37
CA LYS A 120 4.93 8.79 -6.91
C LYS A 120 3.40 8.92 -6.81
N LEU A 121 2.66 8.38 -7.79
CA LEU A 121 1.20 8.44 -7.82
C LEU A 121 0.54 7.57 -6.74
N ALA A 122 1.08 6.38 -6.46
CA ALA A 122 0.58 5.45 -5.44
C ALA A 122 1.03 5.82 -4.00
N SER A 123 1.95 6.76 -3.85
CA SER A 123 2.46 7.16 -2.54
C SER A 123 1.54 8.18 -1.88
N LEU A 124 1.20 7.94 -0.61
CA LEU A 124 0.49 8.94 0.18
C LEU A 124 1.40 10.12 0.53
N TYR A 125 0.80 11.32 0.60
CA TYR A 125 1.50 12.51 1.05
C TYR A 125 1.44 12.60 2.58
N GLU A 126 2.60 12.42 3.22
CA GLU A 126 2.71 12.26 4.68
C GLU A 126 2.93 13.59 5.43
N ASN A 127 3.22 14.69 4.72
CA ASN A 127 3.61 15.97 5.31
C ASN A 127 2.48 17.02 5.31
N LEU A 128 1.25 16.60 5.63
CA LEU A 128 0.13 17.52 5.80
C LEU A 128 0.19 18.20 7.16
N GLU A 129 0.21 19.53 7.17
CA GLU A 129 -0.04 20.30 8.39
C GLU A 129 -1.53 20.25 8.72
N VAL A 130 -1.87 19.49 9.77
CA VAL A 130 -3.23 19.37 10.29
C VAL A 130 -3.28 19.89 11.72
N GLN A 131 -4.40 20.52 12.09
CA GLN A 131 -4.63 20.90 13.48
C GLN A 131 -4.75 19.63 14.34
N ASP A 132 -4.22 19.67 15.56
CA ASP A 132 -4.43 18.60 16.51
C ASP A 132 -5.88 18.63 17.02
N LEU A 133 -6.67 17.70 16.52
CA LEU A 133 -8.08 17.55 16.87
C LEU A 133 -8.32 16.36 17.81
N ILE A 134 -7.29 15.61 18.20
CA ILE A 134 -7.47 14.34 18.93
C ILE A 134 -8.19 14.57 20.25
N GLU A 135 -7.85 15.63 21.00
CA GLU A 135 -8.53 15.95 22.27
C GLU A 135 -9.98 16.40 22.09
N LYS A 136 -10.33 16.91 20.92
CA LYS A 136 -11.69 17.35 20.56
C LYS A 136 -12.50 16.26 19.87
N ALA A 137 -11.85 15.17 19.46
CA ALA A 137 -12.48 14.06 18.76
C ALA A 137 -13.19 13.17 19.79
N THR A 138 -14.44 13.49 20.09
CA THR A 138 -15.30 12.63 20.91
C THR A 138 -15.82 11.48 20.07
N TYR A 139 -15.61 10.24 20.53
CA TYR A 139 -16.31 9.11 19.96
C TYR A 139 -17.82 9.26 20.25
N PRO A 140 -18.70 9.08 19.25
CA PRO A 140 -20.14 9.12 19.49
C PRO A 140 -20.58 7.98 20.43
N ASP A 141 -21.66 8.20 21.18
CA ASP A 141 -22.19 7.22 22.16
C ASP A 141 -22.63 5.90 21.52
N GLU A 142 -23.03 5.94 20.25
CA GLU A 142 -23.32 4.78 19.42
C GLU A 142 -22.21 4.59 18.39
N GLU A 143 -21.75 3.34 18.22
CA GLU A 143 -20.83 2.96 17.15
C GLU A 143 -21.42 3.32 15.78
N PRO A 144 -20.88 4.34 15.08
CA PRO A 144 -21.49 4.86 13.86
C PRO A 144 -21.51 3.82 12.74
N LEU A 145 -20.66 2.79 12.83
CA LEU A 145 -20.57 1.70 11.88
C LEU A 145 -21.68 0.66 12.03
N LEU A 146 -22.40 0.60 13.17
CA LEU A 146 -23.51 -0.37 13.34
C LEU A 146 -24.57 -0.20 12.24
N LYS A 147 -24.83 1.04 11.81
CA LYS A 147 -25.82 1.38 10.78
C LYS A 147 -25.35 1.06 9.34
N ILE A 148 -24.07 0.78 9.14
CA ILE A 148 -23.48 0.45 7.83
C ILE A 148 -23.36 -1.08 7.66
N LEU A 149 -23.39 -1.83 8.76
CA LEU A 149 -23.17 -3.28 8.78
C LEU A 149 -24.46 -4.12 8.66
N GLU A 150 -25.63 -3.50 8.91
CA GLU A 150 -26.98 -4.00 8.58
C GLU A 150 -27.28 -3.89 7.08
#